data_AF-A0A2D6FZG4-F1
#
_entry.id   AF-A0A2D6FZG4-F1
#
_cell.length_a   1.000
_cell.length_b   1.000
_cell.length_c   1.000
_cell.angle_alpha   90.00
_cell.angle_beta   90.00
_cell.angle_gamma   90.00
#
_symmetry.space_group_name_H-M   'P 1'
#
loop_
_entity.id
_entity.type
_entity.pdbx_description
1 polymer ?
#
loop_
_entity_poly.entity_id
_entity_poly.type
_entity_poly.pdbx_seq_one_letter_code
_entity_poly.pdbx_strand_id
1 'polypeptide(L)'
;MTPRQSGRSPPSTPQRKSRPPMTAIRGHPARRAGRRDAGASQDPRNAVRGPRKAALRVAFPVPSGRRQALPMDPHRPRLPSYRENGKSDRRGSGITLGRTRARFRAAAFLSISLALLALPPRPASAAEKPPGDIGRRLQDVEKAIRQGKQKSKALERKANALRRELTRVNRKKVELAKVIQDLESEMTDLEREISELNGAETEKKRLLASRRGQFAQLLGALQRLSRLPEEAVIAYPERPANLVRAAILLRATLPRVEDQAARLREDLIALDATRGQIAEQRAKLAAAAARIDDYRRDLDNTVKDTAAARRHTLAARQVEATRLKRLTEEAGSLRELFGKLEAERKKRLASRKKEIENQELRKKQRNAPLSLDPKSAVAAIAPYKIRPISKARGRLNFPAVGSVKGRYGGLVRKGIRRKGVVLATRANAQVVAPFDGKVVFAGTFRGYGLLLIIEHSEGYHSLLAGLARIDAVIGQLLLSGEPVGVMGNLGAGRQQLYVELRRNGTPFNPMPWMTARKGKVRR
;
A
#
# COMPACT_ATOMS: atom_id res chain seq x y z
N MET A 1 -73.08 39.49 -5.83
CA MET A 1 -73.58 38.36 -5.00
C MET A 1 -72.45 37.92 -4.07
N THR A 2 -72.77 37.62 -2.82
CA THR A 2 -71.92 37.02 -1.76
C THR A 2 -72.06 35.48 -1.78
N PRO A 3 -71.41 34.66 -0.91
CA PRO A 3 -70.41 34.92 0.17
C PRO A 3 -69.19 33.95 0.21
N ARG A 4 -68.34 34.08 1.27
CA ARG A 4 -67.58 33.00 1.99
C ARG A 4 -66.37 32.36 1.24
N GLN A 5 -65.31 31.82 1.87
CA GLN A 5 -64.86 31.62 3.28
C GLN A 5 -63.40 32.14 3.39
N SER A 6 -62.93 32.92 4.38
CA SER A 6 -62.73 32.66 5.84
C SER A 6 -61.79 31.49 6.18
N GLY A 7 -60.51 31.79 6.50
CA GLY A 7 -59.53 30.81 7.00
C GLY A 7 -58.26 31.46 7.60
N ARG A 8 -58.29 31.80 8.89
CA ARG A 8 -57.09 32.21 9.68
C ARG A 8 -56.65 31.06 10.58
N SER A 9 -55.37 30.71 10.56
CA SER A 9 -54.76 29.77 11.51
C SER A 9 -53.93 30.53 12.56
N PRO A 10 -54.03 30.20 13.87
CA PRO A 10 -53.28 30.87 14.93
C PRO A 10 -51.84 30.33 15.08
N PRO A 11 -50.91 31.11 15.67
CA PRO A 11 -49.56 30.66 15.98
C PRO A 11 -49.54 29.70 17.18
N SER A 12 -48.62 28.73 17.17
CA SER A 12 -48.53 27.67 18.19
C SER A 12 -47.63 28.07 19.39
N THR A 13 -48.18 27.98 20.59
CA THR A 13 -47.45 28.25 21.85
C THR A 13 -46.57 27.05 22.23
N PRO A 14 -45.25 27.24 22.49
CA PRO A 14 -44.39 26.14 22.96
C PRO A 14 -44.61 25.87 24.45
N GLN A 15 -45.10 24.66 24.78
CA GLN A 15 -45.31 24.25 26.17
C GLN A 15 -43.99 24.16 26.96
N ARG A 16 -43.93 24.89 28.08
CA ARG A 16 -42.83 24.91 29.04
C ARG A 16 -42.82 23.63 29.88
N LYS A 17 -42.07 22.61 29.46
CA LYS A 17 -41.96 21.33 30.19
C LYS A 17 -41.38 21.52 31.61
N SER A 18 -42.00 20.85 32.57
CA SER A 18 -41.69 20.90 34.00
C SER A 18 -40.45 20.06 34.37
N ARG A 19 -39.77 20.47 35.45
CA ARG A 19 -38.75 19.69 36.17
C ARG A 19 -39.39 19.00 37.39
N PRO A 20 -39.13 17.70 37.61
CA PRO A 20 -39.13 17.09 38.94
C PRO A 20 -37.79 17.35 39.67
N PRO A 21 -37.69 17.09 40.99
CA PRO A 21 -36.66 17.68 41.85
C PRO A 21 -35.36 16.88 41.99
N MET A 22 -34.37 17.49 42.67
CA MET A 22 -33.15 16.84 43.13
C MET A 22 -33.42 15.94 44.34
N THR A 23 -32.78 14.77 44.38
CA THR A 23 -32.64 13.96 45.61
C THR A 23 -31.20 14.05 46.09
N ALA A 24 -30.99 14.54 47.32
CA ALA A 24 -29.67 14.58 47.94
C ALA A 24 -29.26 13.20 48.46
N ILE A 25 -27.99 12.82 48.29
CA ILE A 25 -27.39 11.66 48.95
C ILE A 25 -26.20 12.13 49.78
N ARG A 26 -26.17 11.71 51.05
CA ARG A 26 -25.16 12.07 52.05
C ARG A 26 -23.79 11.50 51.69
N GLY A 27 -22.73 12.22 52.04
CA GLY A 27 -21.35 11.70 51.97
C GLY A 27 -20.96 10.91 53.22
N HIS A 28 -19.98 10.02 53.06
CA HIS A 28 -19.25 9.37 54.16
C HIS A 28 -17.77 9.19 53.76
N PRO A 29 -16.81 9.81 54.46
CA PRO A 29 -15.40 9.46 54.34
C PRO A 29 -15.03 8.33 55.31
N ALA A 30 -14.61 7.17 54.78
CA ALA A 30 -14.22 6.01 55.59
C ALA A 30 -12.80 6.15 56.18
N ARG A 31 -12.59 5.57 57.37
CA ARG A 31 -11.40 5.82 58.20
C ARG A 31 -10.10 5.19 57.67
N ARG A 32 -9.08 6.05 57.65
CA ARG A 32 -7.67 5.81 58.01
C ARG A 32 -7.39 4.50 58.79
N ALA A 33 -6.62 3.60 58.18
CA ALA A 33 -5.77 2.60 58.84
C ALA A 33 -4.54 2.32 57.94
N GLY A 34 -3.35 2.00 58.43
CA GLY A 34 -2.98 1.87 59.85
C GLY A 34 -2.00 0.72 60.13
N ARG A 35 -0.88 0.62 59.42
CA ARG A 35 0.23 -0.27 59.79
C ARG A 35 1.59 0.40 59.64
N ARG A 36 2.38 0.24 60.70
CA ARG A 36 3.85 0.31 60.76
C ARG A 36 4.40 -1.13 60.70
N ASP A 37 5.68 -1.46 60.82
CA ASP A 37 6.96 -0.72 60.67
C ASP A 37 7.70 -1.37 59.46
N ALA A 38 8.96 -1.17 59.08
CA ALA A 38 10.14 -0.44 59.58
C ALA A 38 10.96 0.03 58.34
N GLY A 39 12.26 0.34 58.33
CA GLY A 39 13.33 0.35 59.33
C GLY A 39 14.70 0.58 58.65
N ALA A 40 15.69 1.14 59.39
CA ALA A 40 17.01 1.61 58.93
C ALA A 40 16.97 2.79 57.91
N SER A 41 17.69 3.92 58.04
CA SER A 41 18.98 4.29 58.65
C SER A 41 20.20 4.18 57.72
N GLN A 42 20.52 5.26 56.99
CA GLN A 42 21.75 6.05 57.18
C GLN A 42 21.89 7.22 56.17
N ASP A 43 22.35 8.38 56.66
CA ASP A 43 23.05 9.42 55.88
C ASP A 43 24.50 8.92 55.68
N PRO A 44 25.18 9.24 54.57
CA PRO A 44 26.19 10.30 54.75
C PRO A 44 26.37 11.24 53.54
N ARG A 45 26.73 12.48 53.89
CA ARG A 45 27.34 13.45 52.97
C ARG A 45 28.81 13.08 52.65
N ASN A 46 29.25 13.50 51.45
CA ASN A 46 30.55 14.15 51.14
C ASN A 46 31.44 13.48 50.06
N ALA A 47 32.18 14.33 49.33
CA ALA A 47 33.18 14.03 48.27
C ALA A 47 32.63 13.38 46.97
N VAL A 48 33.30 13.38 45.80
CA VAL A 48 34.69 13.73 45.39
C VAL A 48 34.72 14.63 44.13
N ARG A 49 35.87 15.27 43.84
CA ARG A 49 36.15 16.18 42.70
C ARG A 49 36.31 15.50 41.32
N GLY A 50 35.69 16.09 40.28
CA GLY A 50 36.25 16.27 38.92
C GLY A 50 36.56 15.02 38.05
N PRO A 51 37.20 15.19 36.86
CA PRO A 51 37.58 16.43 36.17
C PRO A 51 36.79 16.69 34.86
N ARG A 52 36.79 17.94 34.38
CA ARG A 52 36.35 18.28 33.01
C ARG A 52 37.49 18.01 32.01
N LYS A 53 37.22 17.30 30.91
CA LYS A 53 38.11 17.29 29.73
C LYS A 53 37.55 18.24 28.67
N ALA A 54 38.32 19.27 28.32
CA ALA A 54 38.07 20.06 27.11
C ALA A 54 38.53 19.27 25.87
N ALA A 55 37.77 19.37 24.78
CA ALA A 55 38.13 18.81 23.48
C ALA A 55 38.05 19.90 22.42
N LEU A 56 39.22 20.45 22.08
CA LEU A 56 39.38 21.47 21.05
C LEU A 56 38.97 20.90 19.67
N ARG A 57 38.13 21.62 18.91
CA ARG A 57 37.96 21.32 17.48
C ARG A 57 37.86 22.60 16.64
N VAL A 58 38.79 22.69 15.70
CA VAL A 58 39.07 23.83 14.82
C VAL A 58 37.86 24.17 13.94
N ALA A 59 37.55 25.45 13.81
CA ALA A 59 36.67 25.97 12.77
C ALA A 59 37.47 26.30 11.50
N PHE A 60 36.95 25.92 10.32
CA PHE A 60 37.47 26.34 9.02
C PHE A 60 36.46 27.29 8.35
N PRO A 61 36.93 28.34 7.65
CA PRO A 61 36.06 29.41 7.14
C PRO A 61 35.30 29.03 5.85
N VAL A 62 34.15 29.68 5.65
CA VAL A 62 33.37 29.61 4.41
C VAL A 62 33.86 30.68 3.43
N PRO A 63 34.22 30.35 2.18
CA PRO A 63 34.64 31.34 1.18
C PRO A 63 33.45 32.13 0.61
N SER A 64 33.39 33.44 0.88
CA SER A 64 32.35 34.35 0.41
C SER A 64 32.59 34.81 -1.04
N GLY A 65 32.10 34.05 -2.02
CA GLY A 65 32.21 34.40 -3.44
C GLY A 65 31.23 35.50 -3.89
N ARG A 66 31.67 36.76 -3.91
CA ARG A 66 30.96 37.83 -4.64
C ARG A 66 30.90 37.47 -6.14
N ARG A 67 29.70 37.48 -6.73
CA ARG A 67 29.52 37.69 -8.17
C ARG A 67 28.79 39.02 -8.37
N GLN A 68 29.43 39.93 -9.09
CA GLN A 68 28.84 41.21 -9.47
C GLN A 68 27.77 40.99 -10.55
N ALA A 69 26.73 41.83 -10.55
CA ALA A 69 25.80 41.97 -11.66
C ALA A 69 26.01 43.35 -12.29
N LEU A 70 26.12 43.39 -13.61
CA LEU A 70 26.13 44.59 -14.44
C LEU A 70 25.20 44.37 -15.67
N PRO A 71 24.73 45.44 -16.33
CA PRO A 71 23.34 45.49 -16.80
C PRO A 71 23.11 44.99 -18.24
N MET A 72 21.81 44.91 -18.57
CA MET A 72 21.30 44.71 -19.92
C MET A 72 21.39 46.00 -20.74
N ASP A 73 21.63 45.88 -22.05
CA ASP A 73 21.51 46.97 -23.05
C ASP A 73 20.63 46.49 -24.24
N PRO A 74 19.68 47.28 -24.82
CA PRO A 74 18.53 46.68 -25.52
C PRO A 74 18.34 47.12 -26.99
N HIS A 75 19.11 46.57 -27.95
CA HIS A 75 18.93 46.90 -29.39
C HIS A 75 18.96 45.72 -30.40
N ARG A 76 17.75 45.31 -30.86
CA ARG A 76 17.41 44.74 -32.21
C ARG A 76 18.04 43.39 -32.65
N PRO A 77 17.59 42.76 -33.76
CA PRO A 77 16.24 42.68 -34.36
C PRO A 77 15.75 41.21 -34.54
N ARG A 78 14.71 40.98 -35.36
CA ARG A 78 14.08 39.65 -35.61
C ARG A 78 14.58 38.97 -36.91
N LEU A 79 14.57 37.63 -36.90
CA LEU A 79 14.27 36.64 -37.97
C LEU A 79 14.63 36.94 -39.44
N PRO A 80 15.11 35.91 -40.17
CA PRO A 80 14.16 35.24 -41.08
C PRO A 80 14.15 33.71 -41.00
N SER A 81 13.09 33.11 -41.57
CA SER A 81 12.95 31.67 -41.80
C SER A 81 13.64 31.21 -43.10
N TYR A 82 14.09 29.96 -43.17
CA TYR A 82 14.48 29.34 -44.45
C TYR A 82 13.77 28.00 -44.71
N ARG A 83 13.72 27.59 -45.99
CA ARG A 83 12.82 26.56 -46.52
C ARG A 83 13.42 25.90 -47.77
N GLU A 84 13.75 24.62 -47.67
CA GLU A 84 14.07 23.72 -48.79
C GLU A 84 13.36 22.37 -48.53
N ASN A 85 12.67 21.70 -49.47
CA ASN A 85 13.00 21.30 -50.85
C ASN A 85 14.18 20.31 -50.88
N GLY A 86 14.12 19.11 -51.49
CA GLY A 86 13.03 18.40 -52.16
C GLY A 86 13.60 17.34 -53.11
N LYS A 87 12.74 16.56 -53.80
CA LYS A 87 13.10 15.56 -54.85
C LYS A 87 13.84 14.30 -54.32
N SER A 88 13.82 13.13 -54.98
CA SER A 88 13.01 12.67 -56.14
C SER A 88 12.84 11.15 -56.21
N ASP A 89 11.73 10.74 -56.81
CA ASP A 89 11.45 9.45 -57.48
C ASP A 89 12.63 8.92 -58.33
N ARG A 90 12.99 7.61 -58.22
CA ARG A 90 12.82 6.60 -59.30
C ARG A 90 13.38 5.19 -59.03
N ARG A 91 12.55 4.21 -59.46
CA ARG A 91 12.81 2.86 -60.03
C ARG A 91 14.27 2.37 -60.16
N GLY A 92 14.52 1.10 -59.79
CA GLY A 92 15.70 0.33 -60.22
C GLY A 92 15.69 -1.13 -59.75
N SER A 93 15.58 -2.08 -60.68
CA SER A 93 15.56 -3.54 -60.43
C SER A 93 16.96 -4.13 -60.22
N GLY A 94 17.12 -5.13 -59.35
CA GLY A 94 18.35 -5.93 -59.24
C GLY A 94 18.21 -7.15 -58.33
N ILE A 95 18.55 -8.35 -58.84
CA ILE A 95 18.53 -9.62 -58.12
C ILE A 95 19.97 -10.10 -57.90
N THR A 96 20.34 -10.54 -56.69
CA THR A 96 21.23 -11.72 -56.43
C THR A 96 21.42 -11.99 -54.94
N LEU A 97 21.88 -13.21 -54.60
CA LEU A 97 22.17 -13.66 -53.24
C LEU A 97 23.62 -13.30 -52.83
N GLY A 98 23.83 -12.94 -51.55
CA GLY A 98 25.17 -12.79 -50.96
C GLY A 98 25.23 -13.24 -49.50
N ARG A 99 26.01 -14.30 -49.21
CA ARG A 99 26.19 -14.87 -47.85
C ARG A 99 27.59 -14.56 -47.27
N THR A 100 27.65 -13.75 -46.23
CA THR A 100 28.76 -13.76 -45.23
C THR A 100 28.17 -13.41 -43.85
N ARG A 101 28.28 -14.25 -42.81
CA ARG A 101 29.48 -14.72 -42.06
C ARG A 101 30.13 -13.63 -41.18
N ALA A 102 29.54 -13.38 -40.01
CA ALA A 102 30.29 -12.97 -38.82
C ALA A 102 30.61 -14.21 -37.95
N ARG A 103 31.76 -14.20 -37.26
CA ARG A 103 32.26 -15.33 -36.46
C ARG A 103 32.40 -14.90 -35.00
N PHE A 104 32.09 -15.77 -34.03
CA PHE A 104 32.88 -15.84 -32.79
C PHE A 104 32.80 -17.21 -32.08
N ARG A 105 33.95 -17.89 -32.04
CA ARG A 105 34.42 -18.93 -31.09
C ARG A 105 33.37 -19.76 -30.33
N ALA A 106 33.07 -20.94 -30.87
CA ALA A 106 32.87 -22.15 -30.05
C ALA A 106 34.23 -22.85 -29.87
N ALA A 107 34.46 -23.53 -28.74
CA ALA A 107 35.72 -24.19 -28.44
C ALA A 107 35.52 -25.67 -28.06
N ALA A 108 36.30 -26.54 -28.72
CA ALA A 108 36.68 -27.90 -28.35
C ALA A 108 35.66 -28.77 -27.57
N PHE A 109 34.98 -29.65 -28.30
CA PHE A 109 34.92 -31.06 -27.91
C PHE A 109 35.45 -31.91 -29.06
N LEU A 110 36.40 -32.80 -28.75
CA LEU A 110 37.17 -33.56 -29.74
C LEU A 110 36.43 -34.85 -30.09
N SER A 111 36.18 -35.07 -31.38
CA SER A 111 35.66 -36.33 -31.91
C SER A 111 36.78 -37.34 -32.12
N ILE A 112 36.66 -38.54 -31.53
CA ILE A 112 37.46 -39.72 -31.93
C ILE A 112 36.52 -40.88 -32.26
N SER A 113 36.56 -41.24 -33.55
CA SER A 113 36.30 -42.53 -34.19
C SER A 113 35.22 -43.47 -33.64
N LEU A 114 34.17 -43.61 -34.46
CA LEU A 114 33.44 -44.87 -34.62
C LEU A 114 34.40 -45.99 -35.04
N ALA A 115 34.47 -47.09 -34.28
CA ALA A 115 35.16 -48.31 -34.66
C ALA A 115 34.26 -49.52 -34.37
N LEU A 116 33.56 -50.00 -35.39
CA LEU A 116 32.61 -51.11 -35.29
C LEU A 116 33.28 -52.40 -35.75
N LEU A 117 33.73 -53.23 -34.82
CA LEU A 117 34.20 -54.59 -35.10
C LEU A 117 33.75 -55.57 -34.01
N ALA A 118 33.51 -56.82 -34.39
CA ALA A 118 32.76 -57.77 -33.57
C ALA A 118 33.57 -58.33 -32.38
N LEU A 119 32.91 -58.45 -31.23
CA LEU A 119 33.33 -59.25 -30.09
C LEU A 119 32.10 -60.00 -29.54
N PRO A 120 32.16 -61.31 -29.26
CA PRO A 120 30.99 -62.04 -28.77
C PRO A 120 30.57 -61.56 -27.37
N PRO A 121 29.29 -61.68 -27.01
CA PRO A 121 28.80 -61.26 -25.70
C PRO A 121 29.38 -62.14 -24.59
N ARG A 122 30.40 -61.62 -23.90
CA ARG A 122 30.82 -62.17 -22.60
C ARG A 122 29.62 -62.09 -21.65
N PRO A 123 29.19 -63.18 -21.01
CA PRO A 123 28.13 -63.11 -20.00
C PRO A 123 28.61 -62.19 -18.88
N ALA A 124 27.82 -61.17 -18.58
CA ALA A 124 28.10 -60.25 -17.49
C ALA A 124 27.93 -60.99 -16.15
N SER A 125 29.02 -61.60 -15.67
CA SER A 125 29.09 -62.18 -14.34
C SER A 125 28.71 -61.11 -13.33
N ALA A 126 27.55 -61.26 -12.71
CA ALA A 126 27.03 -60.31 -11.75
C ALA A 126 27.86 -60.38 -10.48
N ALA A 127 28.92 -59.56 -10.41
CA ALA A 127 29.82 -59.49 -9.27
C ALA A 127 29.04 -59.10 -8.00
N GLU A 128 28.69 -60.09 -7.17
CA GLU A 128 28.05 -59.91 -5.89
C GLU A 128 28.93 -59.01 -5.00
N LYS A 129 28.56 -57.74 -4.87
CA LYS A 129 29.26 -56.83 -3.95
C LYS A 129 29.14 -57.38 -2.52
N PRO A 130 30.25 -57.48 -1.77
CA PRO A 130 30.23 -58.13 -0.46
C PRO A 130 29.26 -57.40 0.49
N PRO A 131 28.42 -58.12 1.25
CA PRO A 131 27.26 -57.56 1.93
C PRO A 131 27.58 -56.50 3.01
N GLY A 132 28.84 -56.37 3.43
CA GLY A 132 29.29 -55.32 4.34
C GLY A 132 29.19 -53.89 3.78
N ASP A 133 29.23 -53.70 2.46
CA ASP A 133 29.12 -52.36 1.82
C ASP A 133 27.71 -51.76 2.01
N ILE A 134 26.67 -52.61 1.98
CA ILE A 134 25.26 -52.20 2.14
C ILE A 134 25.00 -51.74 3.58
N GLY A 135 25.55 -52.45 4.57
CA GLY A 135 25.42 -52.09 5.99
C GLY A 135 26.07 -50.73 6.32
N ARG A 136 27.27 -50.48 5.77
CA ARG A 136 27.96 -49.18 5.90
C ARG A 136 27.15 -48.05 5.28
N ARG A 137 26.67 -48.23 4.04
CA ARG A 137 25.79 -47.25 3.36
C ARG A 137 24.52 -46.93 4.17
N LEU A 138 23.87 -47.93 4.75
CA LEU A 138 22.69 -47.71 5.60
C LEU A 138 23.05 -46.88 6.85
N GLN A 139 24.17 -47.19 7.51
CA GLN A 139 24.65 -46.45 8.68
C GLN A 139 24.96 -44.97 8.36
N ASP A 140 25.56 -44.69 7.19
CA ASP A 140 25.83 -43.32 6.72
C ASP A 140 24.55 -42.57 6.34
N VAL A 141 23.59 -43.21 5.66
CA VAL A 141 22.27 -42.61 5.38
C VAL A 141 21.53 -42.31 6.69
N GLU A 142 21.57 -43.18 7.70
CA GLU A 142 20.98 -42.92 9.01
C GLU A 142 21.70 -41.80 9.79
N LYS A 143 23.01 -41.64 9.62
CA LYS A 143 23.79 -40.51 10.15
C LYS A 143 23.38 -39.20 9.47
N ALA A 144 23.20 -39.21 8.14
CA ALA A 144 22.69 -38.09 7.37
C ALA A 144 21.24 -37.72 7.74
N ILE A 145 20.36 -38.71 7.97
CA ILE A 145 18.99 -38.47 8.46
C ILE A 145 19.01 -37.83 9.86
N ARG A 146 19.88 -38.28 10.77
CA ARG A 146 20.02 -37.68 12.11
C ARG A 146 20.46 -36.21 12.03
N GLN A 147 21.48 -35.91 11.22
CA GLN A 147 21.92 -34.53 10.97
C GLN A 147 20.84 -33.67 10.29
N GLY A 148 20.15 -34.21 9.28
CA GLY A 148 19.03 -33.52 8.61
C GLY A 148 17.88 -33.21 9.56
N LYS A 149 17.51 -34.14 10.46
CA LYS A 149 16.50 -33.91 11.50
C LYS A 149 16.91 -32.78 12.47
N GLN A 150 18.19 -32.68 12.83
CA GLN A 150 18.71 -31.56 13.63
C GLN A 150 18.64 -30.23 12.87
N LYS A 151 19.09 -30.18 11.60
CA LYS A 151 18.99 -28.99 10.74
C LYS A 151 17.54 -28.54 10.55
N SER A 152 16.62 -29.48 10.33
CA SER A 152 15.18 -29.19 10.20
C SER A 152 14.61 -28.56 11.47
N LYS A 153 14.90 -29.11 12.66
CA LYS A 153 14.53 -28.48 13.96
C LYS A 153 15.13 -27.08 14.13
N ALA A 154 16.35 -26.83 13.68
CA ALA A 154 16.97 -25.51 13.71
C ALA A 154 16.30 -24.51 12.73
N LEU A 155 15.97 -24.94 11.52
CA LEU A 155 15.21 -24.13 10.55
C LEU A 155 13.78 -23.85 11.03
N GLU A 156 13.14 -24.80 11.72
CA GLU A 156 11.82 -24.62 12.32
C GLU A 156 11.85 -23.60 13.48
N ARG A 157 12.87 -23.63 14.35
CA ARG A 157 13.11 -22.58 15.35
C ARG A 157 13.28 -21.20 14.69
N LYS A 158 14.10 -21.10 13.63
CA LYS A 158 14.28 -19.85 12.85
C LYS A 158 12.97 -19.37 12.20
N ALA A 159 12.19 -20.27 11.60
CA ALA A 159 10.90 -19.94 10.99
C ALA A 159 9.87 -19.46 12.03
N ASN A 160 9.85 -20.04 13.23
CA ASN A 160 8.98 -19.61 14.32
C ASN A 160 9.41 -18.26 14.92
N ALA A 161 10.71 -17.97 15.00
CA ALA A 161 11.22 -16.64 15.36
C ALA A 161 10.83 -15.60 14.29
N LEU A 162 11.10 -15.87 13.02
CA LEU A 162 10.71 -15.01 11.89
C LEU A 162 9.19 -14.78 11.84
N ARG A 163 8.37 -15.76 12.22
CA ARG A 163 6.91 -15.59 12.30
C ARG A 163 6.49 -14.58 13.38
N ARG A 164 7.18 -14.53 14.53
CA ARG A 164 6.94 -13.52 15.58
C ARG A 164 7.44 -12.13 15.14
N GLU A 165 8.54 -12.07 14.42
CA GLU A 165 9.02 -10.83 13.83
C GLU A 165 8.07 -10.29 12.75
N LEU A 166 7.58 -11.15 11.85
CA LEU A 166 6.61 -10.78 10.82
C LEU A 166 5.31 -10.23 11.41
N THR A 167 4.83 -10.72 12.57
CA THR A 167 3.66 -10.11 13.23
C THR A 167 3.98 -8.75 13.87
N ARG A 168 5.19 -8.54 14.41
CA ARG A 168 5.68 -7.22 14.85
C ARG A 168 5.77 -6.24 13.68
N VAL A 169 6.41 -6.65 12.58
CA VAL A 169 6.60 -5.81 11.39
C VAL A 169 5.28 -5.51 10.69
N ASN A 170 4.36 -6.49 10.58
CA ASN A 170 3.05 -6.24 10.01
C ASN A 170 2.20 -5.26 10.86
N ARG A 171 2.37 -5.24 12.19
CA ARG A 171 1.79 -4.16 13.04
C ARG A 171 2.37 -2.79 12.66
N LYS A 172 3.71 -2.64 12.58
CA LYS A 172 4.34 -1.39 12.12
C LYS A 172 3.84 -0.97 10.73
N LYS A 173 3.66 -1.91 9.79
CA LYS A 173 3.10 -1.61 8.45
C LYS A 173 1.67 -1.09 8.49
N VAL A 174 0.80 -1.67 9.33
CA VAL A 174 -0.60 -1.21 9.48
C VAL A 174 -0.66 0.16 10.16
N GLU A 175 0.19 0.40 11.16
CA GLU A 175 0.36 1.69 11.83
C GLU A 175 0.85 2.77 10.86
N LEU A 176 1.91 2.48 10.10
CA LEU A 176 2.47 3.37 9.08
C LEU A 176 1.46 3.67 7.96
N ALA A 177 0.73 2.66 7.49
CA ALA A 177 -0.34 2.84 6.52
C ALA A 177 -1.52 3.67 7.06
N LYS A 178 -1.80 3.63 8.37
CA LYS A 178 -2.78 4.52 9.02
C LYS A 178 -2.27 5.96 9.05
N VAL A 179 -1.02 6.19 9.46
CA VAL A 179 -0.41 7.54 9.50
C VAL A 179 -0.42 8.17 8.11
N ILE A 180 -0.10 7.39 7.06
CA ILE A 180 -0.23 7.85 5.66
C ILE A 180 -1.69 8.21 5.32
N GLN A 181 -2.68 7.40 5.69
CA GLN A 181 -4.10 7.71 5.43
C GLN A 181 -4.61 8.94 6.18
N ASP A 182 -4.16 9.16 7.41
CA ASP A 182 -4.52 10.32 8.22
C ASP A 182 -3.91 11.61 7.61
N LEU A 183 -2.62 11.59 7.22
CA LEU A 183 -1.95 12.69 6.49
C LEU A 183 -2.57 12.97 5.12
N GLU A 184 -2.97 11.94 4.37
CA GLU A 184 -3.66 12.09 3.10
C GLU A 184 -5.07 12.70 3.27
N SER A 185 -5.69 12.58 4.45
CA SER A 185 -6.91 13.31 4.80
C SER A 185 -6.60 14.78 5.14
N GLU A 186 -5.54 15.04 5.91
CA GLU A 186 -5.06 16.39 6.24
C GLU A 186 -4.76 17.18 4.95
N MET A 187 -4.05 16.59 3.98
CA MET A 187 -3.84 17.20 2.66
C MET A 187 -5.16 17.50 1.93
N THR A 188 -6.14 16.60 1.99
CA THR A 188 -7.45 16.78 1.31
C THR A 188 -8.30 17.90 1.96
N ASP A 189 -8.05 18.22 3.24
CA ASP A 189 -8.65 19.36 3.93
C ASP A 189 -7.86 20.66 3.64
N LEU A 190 -6.52 20.64 3.65
CA LEU A 190 -5.66 21.78 3.29
C LEU A 190 -5.86 22.24 1.84
N GLU A 191 -5.95 21.31 0.87
CA GLU A 191 -6.24 21.62 -0.54
C GLU A 191 -7.58 22.37 -0.71
N ARG A 192 -8.57 22.02 0.12
CA ARG A 192 -9.89 22.68 0.12
C ARG A 192 -9.82 24.07 0.74
N GLU A 193 -9.15 24.23 1.87
CA GLU A 193 -8.97 25.53 2.51
C GLU A 193 -8.19 26.50 1.59
N ILE A 194 -7.13 26.01 0.92
CA ILE A 194 -6.40 26.78 -0.10
C ILE A 194 -7.33 27.16 -1.27
N SER A 195 -8.21 26.26 -1.71
CA SER A 195 -9.21 26.55 -2.75
C SER A 195 -10.20 27.64 -2.33
N GLU A 196 -10.71 27.58 -1.10
CA GLU A 196 -11.62 28.58 -0.51
C GLU A 196 -10.92 29.95 -0.35
N LEU A 197 -9.69 29.97 0.14
CA LEU A 197 -8.86 31.17 0.29
C LEU A 197 -8.49 31.80 -1.06
N ASN A 198 -8.13 31.01 -2.09
CA ASN A 198 -7.88 31.53 -3.44
C ASN A 198 -9.14 32.20 -4.03
N GLY A 199 -10.32 31.66 -3.75
CA GLY A 199 -11.61 32.26 -4.11
C GLY A 199 -11.82 33.61 -3.43
N ALA A 200 -11.59 33.68 -2.11
CA ALA A 200 -11.66 34.91 -1.34
C ALA A 200 -10.61 35.97 -1.77
N GLU A 201 -9.39 35.56 -2.14
CA GLU A 201 -8.37 36.45 -2.69
C GLU A 201 -8.79 37.03 -4.05
N THR A 202 -9.41 36.20 -4.90
CA THR A 202 -9.91 36.59 -6.23
C THR A 202 -11.06 37.61 -6.13
N GLU A 203 -12.00 37.41 -5.21
CA GLU A 203 -13.09 38.35 -4.99
C GLU A 203 -12.59 39.69 -4.40
N LYS A 204 -11.68 39.67 -3.42
CA LYS A 204 -11.03 40.89 -2.90
C LYS A 204 -10.34 41.68 -4.02
N LYS A 205 -9.59 41.01 -4.92
CA LYS A 205 -8.97 41.63 -6.11
C LYS A 205 -10.01 42.27 -7.03
N ARG A 206 -11.14 41.60 -7.28
CA ARG A 206 -12.23 42.11 -8.13
C ARG A 206 -12.86 43.38 -7.56
N LEU A 207 -13.11 43.40 -6.25
CA LEU A 207 -13.63 44.58 -5.54
C LEU A 207 -12.64 45.75 -5.59
N LEU A 208 -11.36 45.51 -5.29
CA LEU A 208 -10.29 46.50 -5.37
C LEU A 208 -10.13 47.09 -6.78
N ALA A 209 -10.21 46.26 -7.84
CA ALA A 209 -10.16 46.73 -9.23
C ALA A 209 -11.36 47.63 -9.58
N SER A 210 -12.56 47.27 -9.10
CA SER A 210 -13.77 48.10 -9.27
C SER A 210 -13.64 49.46 -8.56
N ARG A 211 -13.20 49.47 -7.28
CA ARG A 211 -12.90 50.71 -6.54
C ARG A 211 -11.88 51.59 -7.29
N ARG A 212 -10.83 51.00 -7.86
CA ARG A 212 -9.80 51.75 -8.61
C ARG A 212 -10.39 52.49 -9.83
N GLY A 213 -11.35 51.89 -10.52
CA GLY A 213 -12.08 52.55 -11.61
C GLY A 213 -12.90 53.75 -11.13
N GLN A 214 -13.62 53.60 -10.02
CA GLN A 214 -14.41 54.68 -9.40
C GLN A 214 -13.52 55.85 -8.94
N PHE A 215 -12.39 55.54 -8.29
CA PHE A 215 -11.41 56.57 -7.89
C PHE A 215 -10.80 57.31 -9.09
N ALA A 216 -10.47 56.62 -10.18
CA ALA A 216 -9.96 57.27 -11.38
C ALA A 216 -10.97 58.23 -12.01
N GLN A 217 -12.26 57.88 -12.00
CA GLN A 217 -13.34 58.77 -12.45
C GLN A 217 -13.49 60.00 -11.56
N LEU A 218 -13.45 59.82 -10.23
CA LEU A 218 -13.55 60.93 -9.26
C LEU A 218 -12.34 61.87 -9.33
N LEU A 219 -11.11 61.33 -9.37
CA LEU A 219 -9.90 62.14 -9.52
C LEU A 219 -9.89 62.90 -10.86
N GLY A 220 -10.32 62.27 -11.95
CA GLY A 220 -10.49 62.95 -13.24
C GLY A 220 -11.59 64.02 -13.23
N ALA A 221 -12.63 63.90 -12.40
CA ALA A 221 -13.63 64.96 -12.21
C ALA A 221 -13.04 66.13 -11.39
N LEU A 222 -12.37 65.84 -10.27
CA LEU A 222 -11.71 66.84 -9.43
C LEU A 222 -10.60 67.60 -10.20
N GLN A 223 -9.78 66.90 -10.99
CA GLN A 223 -8.74 67.50 -11.83
C GLN A 223 -9.29 68.40 -12.95
N ARG A 224 -10.52 68.16 -13.42
CA ARG A 224 -11.21 69.08 -14.36
C ARG A 224 -11.75 70.30 -13.63
N LEU A 225 -12.31 70.12 -12.43
CA LEU A 225 -12.78 71.23 -11.59
C LEU A 225 -11.62 72.14 -11.15
N SER A 226 -10.45 71.57 -10.84
CA SER A 226 -9.22 72.31 -10.48
C SER A 226 -8.38 72.78 -11.68
N ARG A 227 -8.90 72.64 -12.90
CA ARG A 227 -8.30 73.15 -14.16
C ARG A 227 -9.28 74.05 -14.92
N LEU A 228 -10.25 74.64 -14.22
CA LEU A 228 -10.91 75.85 -14.70
C LEU A 228 -9.81 76.93 -14.81
N PRO A 229 -9.56 77.49 -16.01
CA PRO A 229 -8.47 78.45 -16.23
C PRO A 229 -8.70 79.72 -15.39
N GLU A 230 -7.63 80.23 -14.78
CA GLU A 230 -7.67 81.46 -13.97
C GLU A 230 -8.06 82.67 -14.84
N GLU A 231 -7.71 82.63 -16.12
CA GLU A 231 -8.07 83.61 -17.14
C GLU A 231 -9.59 83.73 -17.36
N ALA A 232 -10.35 82.64 -17.16
CA ALA A 232 -11.82 82.67 -17.27
C ALA A 232 -12.50 83.41 -16.10
N VAL A 233 -11.81 83.59 -14.97
CA VAL A 233 -12.30 84.40 -13.84
C VAL A 233 -12.22 85.89 -14.15
N ILE A 234 -11.31 86.30 -15.05
CA ILE A 234 -11.10 87.69 -15.45
C ILE A 234 -11.98 88.05 -16.67
N ALA A 235 -12.14 87.12 -17.61
CA ALA A 235 -12.86 87.38 -18.87
C ALA A 235 -14.40 87.32 -18.77
N TYR A 236 -14.97 86.66 -17.74
CA TYR A 236 -16.42 86.53 -17.56
C TYR A 236 -16.83 86.70 -16.08
N PRO A 237 -17.77 87.61 -15.74
CA PRO A 237 -18.29 87.77 -14.38
C PRO A 237 -19.32 86.68 -14.02
N GLU A 238 -18.95 85.40 -14.18
CA GLU A 238 -19.74 84.22 -13.78
C GLU A 238 -19.75 84.05 -12.25
N ARG A 239 -20.49 84.95 -11.59
CA ARG A 239 -20.99 84.99 -10.20
C ARG A 239 -20.13 84.25 -9.15
N PRO A 240 -19.64 84.91 -8.07
CA PRO A 240 -18.85 84.25 -7.02
C PRO A 240 -19.56 83.06 -6.32
N ALA A 241 -20.89 82.95 -6.46
CA ALA A 241 -21.66 81.76 -6.14
C ALA A 241 -21.13 80.45 -6.76
N ASN A 242 -20.46 80.49 -7.92
CA ASN A 242 -19.86 79.32 -8.58
C ASN A 242 -18.60 78.83 -7.83
N LEU A 243 -17.72 79.73 -7.42
CA LEU A 243 -16.55 79.40 -6.58
C LEU A 243 -16.99 78.89 -5.21
N VAL A 244 -18.00 79.54 -4.60
CA VAL A 244 -18.61 79.08 -3.33
C VAL A 244 -19.23 77.69 -3.51
N ARG A 245 -19.94 77.43 -4.62
CA ARG A 245 -20.50 76.09 -4.94
C ARG A 245 -19.40 75.05 -5.12
N ALA A 246 -18.31 75.36 -5.81
CA ALA A 246 -17.16 74.46 -5.96
C ALA A 246 -16.52 74.15 -4.60
N ALA A 247 -16.30 75.15 -3.74
CA ALA A 247 -15.76 74.97 -2.39
C ALA A 247 -16.70 74.14 -1.48
N ILE A 248 -18.02 74.35 -1.55
CA ILE A 248 -19.03 73.54 -0.85
C ILE A 248 -18.99 72.08 -1.34
N LEU A 249 -18.93 71.85 -2.65
CA LEU A 249 -18.83 70.50 -3.22
C LEU A 249 -17.51 69.81 -2.82
N LEU A 250 -16.39 70.53 -2.77
CA LEU A 250 -15.11 69.99 -2.30
C LEU A 250 -15.19 69.62 -0.81
N ARG A 251 -15.72 70.52 0.02
CA ARG A 251 -15.91 70.30 1.47
C ARG A 251 -16.88 69.14 1.77
N ALA A 252 -17.89 68.93 0.94
CA ALA A 252 -18.84 67.82 1.04
C ALA A 252 -18.30 66.48 0.50
N THR A 253 -17.25 66.50 -0.35
CA THR A 253 -16.66 65.28 -0.92
C THR A 253 -15.40 64.82 -0.20
N LEU A 254 -14.61 65.72 0.40
CA LEU A 254 -13.37 65.38 1.08
C LEU A 254 -13.53 64.29 2.18
N PRO A 255 -14.47 64.40 3.14
CA PRO A 255 -14.65 63.36 4.16
C PRO A 255 -15.00 62.01 3.54
N ARG A 256 -15.73 62.00 2.42
CA ARG A 256 -16.13 60.78 1.70
C ARG A 256 -14.95 60.14 0.95
N VAL A 257 -13.95 60.92 0.52
CA VAL A 257 -12.69 60.43 -0.03
C VAL A 257 -11.82 59.83 1.08
N GLU A 258 -11.74 60.48 2.24
CA GLU A 258 -11.02 59.99 3.42
C GLU A 258 -11.60 58.65 3.92
N ASP A 259 -12.93 58.56 4.04
CA ASP A 259 -13.67 57.34 4.38
C ASP A 259 -13.38 56.18 3.40
N GLN A 260 -13.30 56.49 2.11
CA GLN A 260 -12.99 55.50 1.06
C GLN A 260 -11.51 55.11 1.06
N ALA A 261 -10.59 56.02 1.38
CA ALA A 261 -9.17 55.75 1.50
C ALA A 261 -8.85 54.87 2.73
N ALA A 262 -9.52 55.12 3.86
CA ALA A 262 -9.43 54.28 5.05
C ALA A 262 -9.90 52.84 4.76
N ARG A 263 -11.09 52.68 4.19
CA ARG A 263 -11.62 51.35 3.79
C ARG A 263 -10.76 50.65 2.74
N LEU A 264 -10.15 51.40 1.81
CA LEU A 264 -9.20 50.85 0.82
C LEU A 264 -7.93 50.31 1.50
N ARG A 265 -7.43 50.99 2.54
CA ARG A 265 -6.29 50.51 3.35
C ARG A 265 -6.64 49.23 4.11
N GLU A 266 -7.85 49.14 4.67
CA GLU A 266 -8.35 47.91 5.32
C GLU A 266 -8.49 46.74 4.32
N ASP A 267 -9.12 46.95 3.16
CA ASP A 267 -9.25 45.94 2.11
C ASP A 267 -7.88 45.40 1.64
N LEU A 268 -6.87 46.27 1.55
CA LEU A 268 -5.50 45.88 1.18
C LEU A 268 -4.79 45.07 2.27
N ILE A 269 -4.92 45.46 3.54
CA ILE A 269 -4.39 44.68 4.68
C ILE A 269 -5.07 43.31 4.76
N ALA A 270 -6.40 43.25 4.56
CA ALA A 270 -7.15 42.01 4.53
C ALA A 270 -6.79 41.11 3.33
N LEU A 271 -6.43 41.69 2.18
CA LEU A 271 -5.91 40.95 1.03
C LEU A 271 -4.53 40.34 1.34
N ASP A 272 -3.63 41.10 1.96
CA ASP A 272 -2.28 40.60 2.28
C ASP A 272 -2.30 39.51 3.35
N ALA A 273 -3.12 39.68 4.40
CA ALA A 273 -3.38 38.62 5.38
C ALA A 273 -3.93 37.33 4.73
N THR A 274 -4.82 37.47 3.74
CA THR A 274 -5.34 36.31 2.96
C THR A 274 -4.21 35.61 2.19
N ARG A 275 -3.24 36.36 1.64
CA ARG A 275 -2.07 35.80 0.95
C ARG A 275 -1.11 35.09 1.90
N GLY A 276 -0.88 35.66 3.09
CA GLY A 276 -0.12 35.02 4.15
C GLY A 276 -0.71 33.65 4.52
N GLN A 277 -2.02 33.58 4.74
CA GLN A 277 -2.73 32.31 4.98
C GLN A 277 -2.57 31.31 3.83
N ILE A 278 -2.72 31.74 2.57
CA ILE A 278 -2.50 30.88 1.39
C ILE A 278 -1.07 30.33 1.35
N ALA A 279 -0.06 31.15 1.66
CA ALA A 279 1.34 30.73 1.70
C ALA A 279 1.60 29.72 2.84
N GLU A 280 1.05 29.98 4.04
CA GLU A 280 1.18 29.10 5.21
C GLU A 280 0.54 27.73 4.97
N GLN A 281 -0.70 27.69 4.46
CA GLN A 281 -1.38 26.42 4.17
C GLN A 281 -0.69 25.65 3.03
N ARG A 282 -0.13 26.33 2.01
CA ARG A 282 0.71 25.69 0.98
C ARG A 282 2.00 25.10 1.56
N ALA A 283 2.65 25.77 2.52
CA ALA A 283 3.83 25.24 3.21
C ALA A 283 3.50 23.98 4.03
N LYS A 284 2.38 23.97 4.76
CA LYS A 284 1.90 22.76 5.47
C LYS A 284 1.56 21.62 4.49
N LEU A 285 0.92 21.92 3.36
CA LEU A 285 0.60 20.92 2.33
C LEU A 285 1.87 20.28 1.75
N ALA A 286 2.91 21.07 1.46
CA ALA A 286 4.20 20.59 1.00
C ALA A 286 4.91 19.72 2.07
N ALA A 287 4.88 20.15 3.34
CA ALA A 287 5.44 19.36 4.45
C ALA A 287 4.68 18.04 4.67
N ALA A 288 3.36 18.02 4.53
CA ALA A 288 2.55 16.80 4.60
C ALA A 288 2.87 15.84 3.45
N ALA A 289 3.03 16.34 2.22
CA ALA A 289 3.43 15.55 1.06
C ALA A 289 4.81 14.89 1.26
N ALA A 290 5.81 15.66 1.70
CA ALA A 290 7.15 15.14 1.98
C ALA A 290 7.13 14.01 3.03
N ARG A 291 6.42 14.21 4.16
CA ARG A 291 6.25 13.18 5.20
C ARG A 291 5.60 11.90 4.67
N ILE A 292 4.62 12.01 3.77
CA ILE A 292 3.98 10.85 3.15
C ILE A 292 4.97 10.08 2.26
N ASP A 293 5.80 10.76 1.48
CA ASP A 293 6.77 10.07 0.60
C ASP A 293 7.95 9.48 1.38
N ASP A 294 8.34 10.05 2.51
CA ASP A 294 9.22 9.40 3.50
C ASP A 294 8.61 8.09 4.02
N TYR A 295 7.38 8.15 4.54
CA TYR A 295 6.67 6.98 5.05
C TYR A 295 6.37 5.92 3.99
N ARG A 296 6.19 6.30 2.71
CA ARG A 296 6.06 5.37 1.58
C ARG A 296 7.38 4.66 1.28
N ARG A 297 8.53 5.36 1.32
CA ARG A 297 9.86 4.75 1.17
C ARG A 297 10.15 3.75 2.29
N ASP A 298 9.88 4.15 3.53
CA ASP A 298 10.00 3.28 4.71
C ASP A 298 9.12 2.02 4.60
N LEU A 299 7.88 2.17 4.13
CA LEU A 299 6.94 1.06 3.94
C LEU A 299 7.43 0.09 2.86
N ASP A 300 7.86 0.59 1.70
CA ASP A 300 8.32 -0.22 0.57
C ASP A 300 9.62 -0.99 0.89
N ASN A 301 10.59 -0.34 1.56
CA ASN A 301 11.78 -1.01 2.09
C ASN A 301 11.39 -2.13 3.08
N THR A 302 10.56 -1.81 4.07
CA THR A 302 10.05 -2.80 5.05
C THR A 302 9.27 -3.95 4.40
N VAL A 303 8.61 -3.71 3.26
CA VAL A 303 7.96 -4.76 2.45
C VAL A 303 9.01 -5.64 1.76
N LYS A 304 9.97 -5.05 1.04
CA LYS A 304 11.07 -5.76 0.35
C LYS A 304 11.86 -6.66 1.29
N ASP A 305 12.29 -6.15 2.44
CA ASP A 305 13.10 -6.90 3.40
C ASP A 305 12.35 -8.12 3.95
N THR A 306 11.08 -7.93 4.34
CA THR A 306 10.25 -9.06 4.80
C THR A 306 9.97 -10.09 3.71
N ALA A 307 9.87 -9.67 2.44
CA ALA A 307 9.70 -10.57 1.31
C ALA A 307 10.97 -11.39 1.06
N ALA A 308 12.15 -10.77 1.11
CA ALA A 308 13.44 -11.45 0.99
C ALA A 308 13.65 -12.47 2.12
N ALA A 309 13.55 -12.03 3.38
CA ALA A 309 13.74 -12.90 4.55
C ALA A 309 12.77 -14.10 4.56
N ARG A 310 11.51 -13.90 4.15
CA ARG A 310 10.51 -14.97 4.00
C ARG A 310 10.88 -15.93 2.86
N ARG A 311 11.33 -15.43 1.70
CA ARG A 311 11.74 -16.27 0.55
C ARG A 311 12.93 -17.16 0.90
N HIS A 312 14.02 -16.61 1.47
CA HIS A 312 15.19 -17.40 1.85
C HIS A 312 14.85 -18.47 2.89
N THR A 313 14.06 -18.14 3.92
CA THR A 313 13.69 -19.08 4.98
C THR A 313 12.80 -20.22 4.47
N LEU A 314 11.85 -19.93 3.58
CA LEU A 314 10.99 -20.94 2.97
C LEU A 314 11.77 -21.84 1.99
N ALA A 315 12.65 -21.26 1.16
CA ALA A 315 13.50 -22.03 0.24
C ALA A 315 14.43 -23.00 0.99
N ALA A 316 15.13 -22.52 2.03
CA ALA A 316 16.00 -23.36 2.85
C ALA A 316 15.23 -24.51 3.53
N ARG A 317 14.02 -24.24 4.05
CA ARG A 317 13.14 -25.27 4.61
C ARG A 317 12.72 -26.29 3.56
N GLN A 318 12.35 -25.85 2.35
CA GLN A 318 11.89 -26.75 1.29
C GLN A 318 13.01 -27.68 0.80
N VAL A 319 14.24 -27.17 0.64
CA VAL A 319 15.40 -27.95 0.21
C VAL A 319 15.80 -29.02 1.25
N GLU A 320 15.86 -28.68 2.54
CA GLU A 320 16.16 -29.69 3.57
C GLU A 320 14.97 -30.66 3.77
N ALA A 321 13.73 -30.26 3.49
CA ALA A 321 12.57 -31.15 3.53
C ALA A 321 12.55 -32.17 2.39
N THR A 322 12.83 -31.77 1.14
CA THR A 322 12.94 -32.71 0.01
C THR A 322 14.17 -33.62 0.16
N ARG A 323 15.30 -33.08 0.64
CA ARG A 323 16.49 -33.87 0.98
C ARG A 323 16.17 -34.94 2.04
N LEU A 324 15.49 -34.57 3.13
CA LEU A 324 15.09 -35.51 4.18
C LEU A 324 14.17 -36.60 3.64
N LYS A 325 13.15 -36.23 2.84
CA LYS A 325 12.25 -37.18 2.20
C LYS A 325 13.03 -38.22 1.38
N ARG A 326 13.89 -37.76 0.47
CA ARG A 326 14.73 -38.62 -0.38
C ARG A 326 15.62 -39.57 0.44
N LEU A 327 16.25 -39.07 1.51
CA LEU A 327 17.07 -39.89 2.41
C LEU A 327 16.25 -40.93 3.18
N THR A 328 15.02 -40.60 3.60
CA THR A 328 14.14 -41.59 4.26
C THR A 328 13.59 -42.65 3.30
N GLU A 329 13.37 -42.31 2.04
CA GLU A 329 12.99 -43.26 0.98
C GLU A 329 14.18 -44.19 0.63
N GLU A 330 15.38 -43.63 0.52
CA GLU A 330 16.65 -44.36 0.33
C GLU A 330 16.97 -45.30 1.51
N ALA A 331 16.78 -44.85 2.76
CA ALA A 331 16.90 -45.74 3.93
C ALA A 331 15.83 -46.84 3.96
N GLY A 332 14.62 -46.55 3.45
CA GLY A 332 13.54 -47.53 3.33
C GLY A 332 13.90 -48.65 2.37
N SER A 333 14.28 -48.31 1.13
CA SER A 333 14.65 -49.30 0.11
C SER A 333 15.93 -50.07 0.45
N LEU A 334 16.93 -49.43 1.08
CA LEU A 334 18.12 -50.12 1.59
C LEU A 334 17.78 -51.14 2.68
N ARG A 335 16.87 -50.80 3.62
CA ARG A 335 16.41 -51.75 4.65
C ARG A 335 15.59 -52.89 4.06
N GLU A 336 14.73 -52.61 3.07
CA GLU A 336 13.94 -53.64 2.39
C GLU A 336 14.84 -54.60 1.60
N LEU A 337 15.82 -54.07 0.86
CA LEU A 337 16.79 -54.86 0.11
C LEU A 337 17.70 -55.68 1.03
N PHE A 338 18.18 -55.09 2.13
CA PHE A 338 18.96 -55.80 3.15
C PHE A 338 18.14 -56.91 3.81
N GLY A 339 16.88 -56.64 4.17
CA GLY A 339 15.94 -57.63 4.71
C GLY A 339 15.64 -58.77 3.73
N LYS A 340 15.52 -58.48 2.42
CA LYS A 340 15.41 -59.50 1.37
C LYS A 340 16.67 -60.36 1.26
N LEU A 341 17.86 -59.76 1.25
CA LEU A 341 19.14 -60.48 1.23
C LEU A 341 19.33 -61.35 2.48
N GLU A 342 18.98 -60.85 3.68
CA GLU A 342 19.00 -61.67 4.89
C GLU A 342 17.98 -62.80 4.85
N ALA A 343 16.75 -62.54 4.42
CA ALA A 343 15.71 -63.54 4.31
C ALA A 343 16.07 -64.61 3.27
N GLU A 344 16.69 -64.23 2.15
CA GLU A 344 17.16 -65.17 1.15
C GLU A 344 18.39 -65.96 1.64
N ARG A 345 19.35 -65.32 2.32
CA ARG A 345 20.48 -66.03 2.96
C ARG A 345 19.98 -67.02 4.02
N LYS A 346 19.00 -66.63 4.85
CA LYS A 346 18.31 -67.52 5.79
C LYS A 346 17.56 -68.64 5.05
N LYS A 347 16.90 -68.37 3.92
CA LYS A 347 16.27 -69.40 3.07
C LYS A 347 17.28 -70.35 2.43
N ARG A 348 18.42 -69.90 1.90
CA ARG A 348 19.48 -70.76 1.32
C ARG A 348 20.16 -71.63 2.39
N LEU A 349 20.31 -71.12 3.61
CA LEU A 349 20.79 -71.90 4.76
C LEU A 349 19.73 -72.90 5.25
N ALA A 350 18.46 -72.48 5.32
CA ALA A 350 17.35 -73.34 5.70
C ALA A 350 17.00 -74.38 4.63
N SER A 351 17.21 -74.10 3.34
CA SER A 351 17.05 -75.08 2.26
C SER A 351 18.16 -76.12 2.35
N ARG A 352 19.43 -75.72 2.49
CA ARG A 352 20.54 -76.67 2.74
C ARG A 352 20.30 -77.56 3.97
N LYS A 353 19.67 -77.05 5.04
CA LYS A 353 19.22 -77.90 6.16
C LYS A 353 18.03 -78.79 5.78
N LYS A 354 17.00 -78.24 5.13
CA LYS A 354 15.80 -78.99 4.68
C LYS A 354 16.07 -80.00 3.57
N GLU A 355 17.17 -79.90 2.86
CA GLU A 355 17.58 -80.81 1.79
C GLU A 355 18.24 -82.08 2.38
N ILE A 356 18.84 -81.96 3.57
CA ILE A 356 19.20 -83.08 4.45
C ILE A 356 17.92 -83.65 5.09
N GLU A 357 17.05 -82.80 5.64
CA GLU A 357 15.78 -83.16 6.31
C GLU A 357 14.74 -83.86 5.39
N ASN A 358 14.70 -83.48 4.10
CA ASN A 358 13.76 -84.02 3.11
C ASN A 358 14.11 -85.44 2.63
N GLN A 359 15.31 -85.97 2.94
CA GLN A 359 15.58 -87.38 2.70
C GLN A 359 14.75 -88.27 3.64
N GLU A 360 14.52 -87.83 4.88
CA GLU A 360 13.71 -88.58 5.87
C GLU A 360 12.21 -88.30 5.74
N LEU A 361 11.82 -87.04 5.48
CA LEU A 361 10.42 -86.61 5.49
C LEU A 361 9.64 -86.88 4.18
N ARG A 362 10.06 -87.86 3.38
CA ARG A 362 9.30 -88.33 2.20
C ARG A 362 8.04 -89.15 2.56
N LYS A 363 7.71 -89.27 3.85
CA LYS A 363 6.48 -89.88 4.38
C LYS A 363 5.45 -88.81 4.79
N LYS A 364 4.23 -88.94 4.23
CA LYS A 364 2.97 -88.20 4.51
C LYS A 364 2.78 -86.84 3.80
N GLN A 365 1.76 -86.84 2.93
CA GLN A 365 1.09 -85.67 2.32
C GLN A 365 -0.02 -85.16 3.30
N ARG A 366 -0.86 -84.12 3.06
CA ARG A 366 -1.19 -83.27 1.90
C ARG A 366 -1.96 -81.99 2.34
N ASN A 367 -2.28 -81.11 1.38
CA ASN A 367 -3.35 -80.06 1.37
C ASN A 367 -3.03 -78.64 1.93
N ALA A 368 -3.80 -77.66 1.44
CA ALA A 368 -3.82 -76.19 1.67
C ALA A 368 -5.32 -75.70 1.54
N PRO A 369 -5.76 -74.40 1.42
CA PRO A 369 -5.04 -73.15 1.07
C PRO A 369 -5.54 -71.75 1.64
N LEU A 370 -4.80 -70.68 1.30
CA LEU A 370 -5.16 -69.27 0.91
C LEU A 370 -6.12 -68.32 1.69
N SER A 371 -5.69 -67.04 1.86
CA SER A 371 -6.49 -65.77 1.67
C SER A 371 -5.64 -64.47 1.86
N LEU A 372 -6.26 -63.27 1.68
CA LEU A 372 -5.68 -61.88 1.67
C LEU A 372 -6.59 -60.90 2.50
N ASP A 373 -6.51 -59.56 2.61
CA ASP A 373 -5.89 -58.43 1.85
C ASP A 373 -5.73 -57.16 2.78
N PRO A 374 -4.95 -56.08 2.47
CA PRO A 374 -4.50 -55.07 3.48
C PRO A 374 -5.19 -53.69 3.46
N LYS A 375 -4.97 -52.86 4.52
CA LYS A 375 -4.91 -51.37 4.48
C LYS A 375 -4.51 -50.72 5.82
N SER A 376 -3.87 -49.55 5.76
CA SER A 376 -3.83 -48.55 6.85
C SER A 376 -3.56 -47.13 6.29
N ALA A 377 -3.85 -46.08 7.05
CA ALA A 377 -4.08 -44.72 6.54
C ALA A 377 -2.92 -43.73 6.80
N VAL A 378 -2.88 -42.66 6.00
CA VAL A 378 -2.07 -41.44 6.24
C VAL A 378 -3.02 -40.26 6.49
N ALA A 379 -2.90 -39.62 7.66
CA ALA A 379 -3.80 -38.56 8.11
C ALA A 379 -3.54 -37.20 7.43
N ALA A 380 -4.60 -36.38 7.33
CA ALA A 380 -4.57 -35.09 6.64
C ALA A 380 -3.83 -33.98 7.41
N ILE A 381 -3.33 -32.99 6.66
CA ILE A 381 -2.72 -31.76 7.21
C ILE A 381 -3.83 -30.93 7.89
N ALA A 382 -3.59 -30.54 9.15
CA ALA A 382 -4.59 -29.86 9.97
C ALA A 382 -5.03 -28.50 9.37
N PRO A 383 -6.35 -28.20 9.31
CA PRO A 383 -6.86 -26.96 8.72
C PRO A 383 -6.57 -25.76 9.62
N TYR A 384 -6.02 -24.69 9.01
CA TYR A 384 -5.88 -23.40 9.67
C TYR A 384 -7.26 -22.77 9.87
N LYS A 385 -7.73 -22.64 11.12
CA LYS A 385 -9.04 -22.07 11.45
C LYS A 385 -9.11 -20.57 11.13
N ILE A 386 -9.46 -20.24 9.88
CA ILE A 386 -9.91 -18.91 9.48
C ILE A 386 -11.18 -18.58 10.30
N ARG A 387 -11.26 -17.36 10.84
CA ARG A 387 -12.42 -16.92 11.65
C ARG A 387 -13.70 -16.92 10.80
N PRO A 388 -14.87 -17.32 11.33
CA PRO A 388 -16.14 -17.24 10.60
C PRO A 388 -16.47 -15.81 10.14
N ILE A 389 -16.39 -15.57 8.83
CA ILE A 389 -16.73 -14.31 8.17
C ILE A 389 -18.21 -13.96 8.34
N SER A 390 -19.09 -14.94 8.52
CA SER A 390 -20.50 -14.73 8.90
C SER A 390 -20.67 -13.80 10.11
N LYS A 391 -19.75 -13.87 11.10
CA LYS A 391 -19.73 -13.03 12.31
C LYS A 391 -19.07 -11.66 12.11
N ALA A 392 -18.57 -11.39 10.91
CA ALA A 392 -17.87 -10.17 10.52
C ALA A 392 -18.70 -9.22 9.62
N ARG A 393 -20.00 -9.47 9.41
CA ARG A 393 -20.90 -8.52 8.73
C ARG A 393 -20.87 -7.16 9.45
N GLY A 394 -20.70 -6.08 8.68
CA GLY A 394 -20.47 -4.71 9.18
C GLY A 394 -19.04 -4.44 9.70
N ARG A 395 -18.12 -5.43 9.57
CA ARG A 395 -16.76 -5.41 10.12
C ARG A 395 -15.68 -5.80 9.11
N LEU A 396 -16.00 -6.01 7.83
CA LEU A 396 -14.98 -6.17 6.78
C LEU A 396 -14.29 -4.83 6.52
N ASN A 397 -12.97 -4.85 6.33
CA ASN A 397 -12.24 -3.66 5.93
C ASN A 397 -12.62 -3.24 4.50
N PHE A 398 -12.70 -1.92 4.26
CA PHE A 398 -12.70 -1.41 2.89
C PHE A 398 -11.33 -1.74 2.26
N PRO A 399 -11.27 -2.42 1.11
CA PRO A 399 -9.99 -2.81 0.52
C PRO A 399 -9.18 -1.62 -0.02
N ALA A 400 -9.78 -0.44 -0.20
CA ALA A 400 -9.05 0.80 -0.49
C ALA A 400 -9.82 2.05 -0.02
N VAL A 401 -9.08 3.15 0.16
CA VAL A 401 -9.61 4.49 0.42
C VAL A 401 -9.97 5.18 -0.91
N GLY A 402 -11.16 5.76 -0.99
CA GLY A 402 -11.73 6.33 -2.22
C GLY A 402 -13.25 6.26 -2.26
N SER A 403 -13.94 7.19 -2.93
CA SER A 403 -15.41 7.28 -2.88
C SER A 403 -16.10 6.17 -3.69
N VAL A 404 -17.26 5.69 -3.25
CA VAL A 404 -18.04 4.68 -4.01
C VAL A 404 -18.67 5.35 -5.23
N LYS A 405 -18.12 5.08 -6.44
CA LYS A 405 -18.69 5.56 -7.72
C LYS A 405 -19.65 4.55 -8.36
N GLY A 406 -19.43 3.24 -8.16
CA GLY A 406 -20.31 2.19 -8.65
C GLY A 406 -20.97 1.45 -7.50
N ARG A 407 -22.31 1.39 -7.47
CA ARG A 407 -23.07 0.57 -6.52
C ARG A 407 -23.39 -0.81 -7.11
N TYR A 408 -23.50 -1.81 -6.25
CA TYR A 408 -24.04 -3.14 -6.59
C TYR A 408 -25.45 -3.01 -7.17
N GLY A 409 -25.78 -3.82 -8.17
CA GLY A 409 -27.08 -3.83 -8.84
C GLY A 409 -27.33 -2.66 -9.81
N GLY A 410 -26.54 -1.58 -9.76
CA GLY A 410 -26.63 -0.48 -10.71
C GLY A 410 -26.26 -0.91 -12.13
N LEU A 411 -26.87 -0.30 -13.14
CA LEU A 411 -26.60 -0.63 -14.55
C LEU A 411 -25.13 -0.38 -14.93
N VAL A 412 -24.71 -1.12 -15.96
CA VAL A 412 -23.42 -0.98 -16.67
C VAL A 412 -23.67 -0.82 -18.17
N ARG A 413 -24.65 -1.54 -18.72
CA ARG A 413 -25.19 -1.40 -20.08
C ARG A 413 -26.67 -1.78 -20.06
N LYS A 414 -27.43 -1.55 -21.14
CA LYS A 414 -28.81 -2.06 -21.30
C LYS A 414 -28.86 -3.56 -20.93
N GLY A 415 -29.72 -3.93 -19.98
CA GLY A 415 -29.84 -5.29 -19.42
C GLY A 415 -28.77 -5.72 -18.39
N ILE A 416 -27.57 -5.12 -18.36
CA ILE A 416 -26.44 -5.60 -17.55
C ILE A 416 -26.34 -4.82 -16.24
N ARG A 417 -26.58 -5.49 -15.11
CA ARG A 417 -26.39 -4.97 -13.74
C ARG A 417 -25.01 -5.38 -13.16
N ARG A 418 -24.43 -4.49 -12.35
CA ARG A 418 -23.10 -4.66 -11.73
C ARG A 418 -23.15 -5.65 -10.55
N LYS A 419 -22.24 -6.63 -10.52
CA LYS A 419 -22.17 -7.71 -9.51
C LYS A 419 -21.35 -7.35 -8.26
N GLY A 420 -20.80 -6.14 -8.20
CA GLY A 420 -19.98 -5.61 -7.11
C GLY A 420 -20.07 -4.09 -7.00
N VAL A 421 -19.17 -3.48 -6.22
CA VAL A 421 -19.03 -2.02 -6.10
C VAL A 421 -17.75 -1.54 -6.79
N VAL A 422 -17.69 -0.25 -7.13
CA VAL A 422 -16.48 0.41 -7.67
C VAL A 422 -16.09 1.56 -6.76
N LEU A 423 -14.85 1.53 -6.26
CA LEU A 423 -14.24 2.56 -5.45
C LEU A 423 -13.33 3.43 -6.33
N ALA A 424 -13.58 4.74 -6.36
CA ALA A 424 -12.75 5.74 -7.01
C ALA A 424 -11.65 6.20 -6.04
N THR A 425 -10.51 5.54 -6.15
CA THR A 425 -9.30 5.71 -5.34
C THR A 425 -8.35 6.75 -5.93
N ARG A 426 -7.29 7.13 -5.20
CA ARG A 426 -6.19 7.97 -5.73
C ARG A 426 -5.20 7.14 -6.54
N ALA A 427 -4.32 7.79 -7.30
CA ALA A 427 -3.19 7.12 -7.94
C ALA A 427 -2.31 6.43 -6.89
N ASN A 428 -1.77 5.25 -7.22
CA ASN A 428 -0.92 4.43 -6.34
C ASN A 428 -1.56 4.07 -4.98
N ALA A 429 -2.90 4.11 -4.85
CA ALA A 429 -3.58 3.77 -3.60
C ALA A 429 -3.28 2.32 -3.16
N GLN A 430 -2.95 2.15 -1.88
CA GLN A 430 -2.75 0.83 -1.27
C GLN A 430 -4.06 0.03 -1.26
N VAL A 431 -3.99 -1.22 -1.71
CA VAL A 431 -5.08 -2.19 -1.62
C VAL A 431 -4.79 -3.19 -0.49
N VAL A 432 -5.80 -3.51 0.32
CA VAL A 432 -5.72 -4.43 1.48
C VAL A 432 -6.79 -5.53 1.42
N ALA A 433 -6.56 -6.64 2.10
CA ALA A 433 -7.52 -7.73 2.25
C ALA A 433 -8.75 -7.29 3.09
N PRO A 434 -10.00 -7.48 2.63
CA PRO A 434 -11.20 -7.13 3.40
C PRO A 434 -11.39 -7.94 4.68
N PHE A 435 -10.86 -9.17 4.71
CA PHE A 435 -10.99 -10.12 5.81
C PHE A 435 -9.88 -11.19 5.78
N ASP A 436 -9.74 -11.94 6.87
CA ASP A 436 -8.82 -13.10 6.95
C ASP A 436 -9.18 -14.15 5.88
N GLY A 437 -8.21 -14.68 5.17
CA GLY A 437 -8.47 -15.62 4.07
C GLY A 437 -7.23 -16.26 3.47
N LYS A 438 -7.40 -16.86 2.30
CA LYS A 438 -6.36 -17.52 1.50
C LYS A 438 -6.45 -17.04 0.06
N VAL A 439 -5.34 -16.66 -0.55
CA VAL A 439 -5.32 -16.33 -1.99
C VAL A 439 -5.53 -17.61 -2.80
N VAL A 440 -6.57 -17.61 -3.66
CA VAL A 440 -6.84 -18.71 -4.60
C VAL A 440 -6.54 -18.33 -6.05
N PHE A 441 -6.49 -17.05 -6.37
CA PHE A 441 -6.02 -16.54 -7.66
C PHE A 441 -5.37 -15.17 -7.51
N ALA A 442 -4.27 -14.93 -8.22
CA ALA A 442 -3.59 -13.64 -8.32
C ALA A 442 -2.93 -13.52 -9.70
N GLY A 443 -3.43 -12.62 -10.55
CA GLY A 443 -2.90 -12.44 -11.90
C GLY A 443 -3.85 -11.69 -12.84
N THR A 444 -3.50 -11.64 -14.12
CA THR A 444 -4.34 -11.00 -15.14
C THR A 444 -5.54 -11.87 -15.50
N PHE A 445 -6.74 -11.29 -15.54
CA PHE A 445 -7.98 -11.96 -15.90
C PHE A 445 -8.77 -11.15 -16.94
N ARG A 446 -9.29 -11.83 -17.98
CA ARG A 446 -9.98 -11.20 -19.11
C ARG A 446 -11.19 -10.37 -18.64
N GLY A 447 -11.20 -9.08 -19.00
CA GLY A 447 -12.25 -8.13 -18.63
C GLY A 447 -12.15 -7.52 -17.23
N TYR A 448 -11.18 -7.95 -16.40
CA TYR A 448 -10.97 -7.44 -15.04
C TYR A 448 -9.57 -6.84 -14.81
N GLY A 449 -8.63 -7.02 -15.74
CA GLY A 449 -7.24 -6.58 -15.57
C GLY A 449 -6.52 -7.48 -14.55
N LEU A 450 -5.66 -6.92 -13.71
CA LEU A 450 -5.13 -7.66 -12.56
C LEU A 450 -6.25 -7.88 -11.54
N LEU A 451 -6.51 -9.17 -11.26
CA LEU A 451 -7.54 -9.68 -10.37
C LEU A 451 -6.87 -10.51 -9.26
N LEU A 452 -7.26 -10.23 -8.02
CA LEU A 452 -6.95 -11.02 -6.84
C LEU A 452 -8.25 -11.63 -6.31
N ILE A 453 -8.23 -12.93 -6.01
CA ILE A 453 -9.33 -13.65 -5.38
C ILE A 453 -8.87 -14.26 -4.05
N ILE A 454 -9.56 -13.89 -2.98
CA ILE A 454 -9.32 -14.36 -1.61
C ILE A 454 -10.49 -15.24 -1.20
N GLU A 455 -10.22 -16.52 -0.95
CA GLU A 455 -11.11 -17.48 -0.28
C GLU A 455 -11.16 -17.17 1.21
N HIS A 456 -12.35 -17.19 1.81
CA HIS A 456 -12.59 -17.02 3.24
C HIS A 456 -13.29 -18.27 3.81
N SER A 457 -13.52 -18.30 5.12
CA SER A 457 -14.35 -19.34 5.74
C SER A 457 -15.75 -19.43 5.09
N GLU A 458 -16.43 -20.57 5.28
CA GLU A 458 -17.87 -20.72 4.98
C GLU A 458 -18.25 -20.50 3.50
N GLY A 459 -17.30 -20.71 2.57
CA GLY A 459 -17.51 -20.63 1.11
C GLY A 459 -17.54 -19.21 0.53
N TYR A 460 -17.20 -18.21 1.34
CA TYR A 460 -17.14 -16.81 0.90
C TYR A 460 -15.86 -16.49 0.13
N HIS A 461 -15.95 -15.58 -0.84
CA HIS A 461 -14.80 -15.12 -1.63
C HIS A 461 -14.86 -13.60 -1.82
N SER A 462 -13.72 -12.92 -1.66
CA SER A 462 -13.53 -11.52 -2.08
C SER A 462 -12.79 -11.47 -3.41
N LEU A 463 -13.32 -10.73 -4.38
CA LEU A 463 -12.68 -10.42 -5.66
C LEU A 463 -12.31 -8.93 -5.68
N LEU A 464 -11.03 -8.65 -5.95
CA LEU A 464 -10.47 -7.30 -6.07
C LEU A 464 -9.82 -7.14 -7.45
N ALA A 465 -10.28 -6.19 -8.25
CA ALA A 465 -9.84 -6.03 -9.65
C ALA A 465 -9.60 -4.56 -10.04
N GLY A 466 -8.70 -4.34 -10.99
CA GLY A 466 -8.24 -3.00 -11.39
C GLY A 466 -6.96 -2.54 -10.67
N LEU A 467 -6.25 -3.45 -10.01
CA LEU A 467 -4.91 -3.19 -9.47
C LEU A 467 -3.90 -2.98 -10.63
N ALA A 468 -2.79 -2.30 -10.35
CA ALA A 468 -1.63 -2.23 -11.25
C ALA A 468 -0.48 -3.16 -10.82
N ARG A 469 -0.45 -3.58 -9.55
CA ARG A 469 0.46 -4.61 -9.03
C ARG A 469 -0.27 -5.41 -7.95
N ILE A 470 -0.05 -6.72 -7.94
CA ILE A 470 -0.52 -7.62 -6.86
C ILE A 470 0.73 -8.07 -6.09
N ASP A 471 0.72 -7.88 -4.78
CA ASP A 471 1.83 -8.20 -3.87
C ASP A 471 1.60 -9.53 -3.12
N ALA A 472 0.38 -10.06 -3.16
CA ALA A 472 -0.01 -11.34 -2.55
C ALA A 472 0.12 -12.52 -3.54
N VAL A 473 0.55 -13.69 -3.05
CA VAL A 473 0.86 -14.88 -3.87
C VAL A 473 -0.21 -15.96 -3.69
N ILE A 474 -0.52 -16.73 -4.74
CA ILE A 474 -1.45 -17.87 -4.68
C ILE A 474 -1.05 -18.85 -3.56
N GLY A 475 -2.01 -19.27 -2.75
CA GLY A 475 -1.81 -20.09 -1.55
C GLY A 475 -1.44 -19.32 -0.28
N GLN A 476 -1.15 -18.01 -0.36
CA GLN A 476 -0.87 -17.19 0.83
C GLN A 476 -2.11 -17.07 1.72
N LEU A 477 -1.97 -17.39 3.00
CA LEU A 477 -2.89 -16.95 4.04
C LEU A 477 -2.68 -15.45 4.31
N LEU A 478 -3.79 -14.70 4.35
CA LEU A 478 -3.87 -13.26 4.56
C LEU A 478 -4.66 -12.96 5.84
N LEU A 479 -4.28 -11.89 6.54
CA LEU A 479 -5.08 -11.30 7.63
C LEU A 479 -5.95 -10.14 7.12
N SER A 480 -7.07 -9.87 7.80
CA SER A 480 -7.89 -8.67 7.54
C SER A 480 -7.05 -7.40 7.65
N GLY A 481 -7.00 -6.59 6.60
CA GLY A 481 -6.17 -5.39 6.50
C GLY A 481 -4.72 -5.61 6.04
N GLU A 482 -4.30 -6.84 5.73
CA GLU A 482 -2.98 -7.11 5.14
C GLU A 482 -2.89 -6.47 3.73
N PRO A 483 -1.80 -5.75 3.39
CA PRO A 483 -1.62 -5.18 2.05
C PRO A 483 -1.43 -6.29 1.00
N VAL A 484 -2.15 -6.16 -0.12
CA VAL A 484 -2.22 -7.21 -1.17
C VAL A 484 -1.85 -6.72 -2.57
N GLY A 485 -1.65 -5.42 -2.76
CA GLY A 485 -1.32 -4.80 -4.04
C GLY A 485 -1.56 -3.30 -4.06
N VAL A 486 -1.32 -2.65 -5.19
CA VAL A 486 -1.52 -1.20 -5.37
C VAL A 486 -2.30 -0.88 -6.64
N MET A 487 -3.06 0.21 -6.59
CA MET A 487 -3.70 0.82 -7.76
C MET A 487 -2.66 1.48 -8.69
N GLY A 488 -3.05 1.74 -9.94
CA GLY A 488 -2.14 2.34 -10.93
C GLY A 488 -1.95 3.85 -10.81
N ASN A 489 -1.24 4.40 -11.79
CA ASN A 489 -1.15 5.83 -12.06
C ASN A 489 -1.54 6.11 -13.52
N LEU A 490 -2.75 5.68 -13.91
CA LEU A 490 -3.25 5.76 -15.29
C LEU A 490 -3.75 7.18 -15.65
N GLY A 491 -2.91 8.20 -15.44
CA GLY A 491 -3.20 9.60 -15.75
C GLY A 491 -4.24 10.26 -14.83
N ALA A 492 -4.82 11.37 -15.32
CA ALA A 492 -5.61 12.35 -14.55
C ALA A 492 -7.00 11.86 -14.02
N GLY A 493 -7.21 10.55 -13.90
CA GLY A 493 -8.44 9.96 -13.37
C GLY A 493 -8.26 9.31 -11.99
N ARG A 494 -9.27 9.43 -11.11
CA ARG A 494 -9.35 8.62 -9.89
C ARG A 494 -9.46 7.13 -10.26
N GLN A 495 -8.47 6.34 -9.86
CA GLN A 495 -8.30 4.94 -10.25
C GLN A 495 -9.42 4.07 -9.68
N GLN A 496 -9.93 3.09 -10.44
CA GLN A 496 -11.15 2.36 -10.10
C GLN A 496 -10.86 0.94 -9.61
N LEU A 497 -10.99 0.71 -8.29
CA LEU A 497 -10.95 -0.63 -7.71
C LEU A 497 -12.36 -1.23 -7.76
N TYR A 498 -12.54 -2.33 -8.49
CA TYR A 498 -13.74 -3.16 -8.43
C TYR A 498 -13.65 -4.13 -7.26
N VAL A 499 -14.75 -4.24 -6.50
CA VAL A 499 -14.84 -5.10 -5.31
C VAL A 499 -16.15 -5.90 -5.36
N GLU A 500 -16.05 -7.22 -5.35
CA GLU A 500 -17.18 -8.14 -5.37
C GLU A 500 -17.03 -9.18 -4.25
N LEU A 501 -18.11 -9.44 -3.53
CA LEU A 501 -18.18 -10.54 -2.56
C LEU A 501 -19.08 -11.64 -3.13
N ARG A 502 -18.64 -12.89 -3.03
CA ARG A 502 -19.40 -14.09 -3.38
C ARG A 502 -19.58 -14.99 -2.18
N ARG A 503 -20.66 -15.78 -2.17
CA ARG A 503 -20.82 -16.96 -1.31
C ARG A 503 -21.21 -18.12 -2.22
N ASN A 504 -20.44 -19.22 -2.18
CA ASN A 504 -20.66 -20.41 -3.01
C ASN A 504 -20.79 -20.06 -4.52
N GLY A 505 -19.93 -19.16 -5.01
CA GLY A 505 -19.94 -18.66 -6.39
C GLY A 505 -20.92 -17.51 -6.68
N THR A 506 -22.03 -17.38 -5.94
CA THR A 506 -23.05 -16.35 -6.18
C THR A 506 -22.63 -14.99 -5.60
N PRO A 507 -22.61 -13.89 -6.38
CA PRO A 507 -22.29 -12.56 -5.89
C PRO A 507 -23.41 -11.94 -5.06
N PHE A 508 -23.04 -11.11 -4.07
CA PHE A 508 -23.98 -10.35 -3.26
C PHE A 508 -23.45 -8.94 -2.95
N ASN A 509 -24.32 -8.05 -2.48
CA ASN A 509 -23.97 -6.65 -2.20
C ASN A 509 -22.89 -6.54 -1.10
N PRO A 510 -21.69 -6.00 -1.40
CA PRO A 510 -20.61 -5.86 -0.40
C PRO A 510 -20.89 -4.81 0.69
N MET A 511 -21.69 -3.78 0.41
CA MET A 511 -21.81 -2.60 1.28
C MET A 511 -22.27 -2.91 2.72
N PRO A 512 -23.27 -3.79 2.97
CA PRO A 512 -23.70 -4.14 4.34
C PRO A 512 -22.73 -5.03 5.12
N TRP A 513 -21.60 -5.41 4.51
CA TRP A 513 -20.55 -6.21 5.15
C TRP A 513 -19.34 -5.36 5.55
N MET A 514 -19.06 -4.28 4.82
CA MET A 514 -17.97 -3.35 5.08
C MET A 514 -18.20 -2.50 6.34
N THR A 515 -17.12 -2.07 6.97
CA THR A 515 -17.15 -1.14 8.11
C THR A 515 -17.76 0.20 7.73
N ALA A 516 -18.60 0.76 8.61
CA ALA A 516 -19.11 2.11 8.45
C ALA A 516 -17.94 3.11 8.46
N ARG A 517 -17.74 3.84 7.37
CA ARG A 517 -16.66 4.83 7.25
C ARG A 517 -16.93 6.00 8.19
N LYS A 518 -15.98 6.30 9.08
CA LYS A 518 -15.91 7.55 9.85
C LYS A 518 -15.50 8.74 8.97
N GLY A 519 -16.27 9.03 7.94
CA GLY A 519 -16.26 10.37 7.36
C GLY A 519 -17.00 11.32 8.30
N LYS A 520 -16.44 12.51 8.59
CA LYS A 520 -17.22 13.59 9.20
C LYS A 520 -18.28 14.04 8.21
N VAL A 521 -19.48 13.45 8.31
CA VAL A 521 -20.68 14.04 7.70
C VAL A 521 -21.03 15.27 8.55
N ARG A 522 -20.46 16.42 8.20
CA ARG A 522 -21.08 17.70 8.55
C ARG A 522 -22.44 17.73 7.85
N ARG A 523 -23.48 18.00 8.63
CA ARG A 523 -24.75 18.53 8.12
C ARG A 523 -24.54 20.00 7.77
#